data_AF-X1EFL0-F1
#
_entry.id   AF-X1EFL0-F1
#
_cell.length_a   1.000
_cell.length_b   1.000
_cell.length_c   1.000
_cell.angle_alpha   90.00
_cell.angle_beta   90.00
_cell.angle_gamma   90.00
#
_symmetry.space_group_name_H-M   'P 1'
#
loop_
_entity.id
_entity.type
_entity.pdbx_description
1 polymer ?
#
loop_
_entity_poly.entity_id
_entity_poly.type
_entity_poly.pdbx_seq_one_letter_code
_entity_poly.pdbx_strand_id
1 'polypeptide(L)' 'MKDNDWKKLITEMPQVLGVNEFADSAIIIKVLGQTKPGEQWNAARELRKRIKIAFDKEKIEIPFPHRVIIQKK' A
#
# COMPACT_ATOMS: atom_id res chain seq x y z
N MET A 1 4.06 3.63 -15.15
CA MET A 1 3.67 2.85 -16.34
C MET A 1 2.45 3.52 -16.97
N LYS A 2 2.19 3.42 -18.28
CA LYS A 2 0.90 3.92 -18.83
C LYS A 2 -0.22 3.01 -18.33
N ASP A 3 -1.43 3.54 -18.15
CA ASP A 3 -2.55 2.79 -17.55
C ASP A 3 -2.90 1.52 -18.33
N ASN A 4 -2.73 1.58 -19.66
CA ASN A 4 -2.98 0.46 -20.56
C ASN A 4 -2.05 -0.73 -20.33
N ASP A 5 -0.79 -0.50 -19.92
CA ASP A 5 0.15 -1.61 -19.72
C ASP A 5 -0.04 -2.27 -18.35
N TRP A 6 -0.41 -1.48 -17.34
CA TRP A 6 -0.79 -1.97 -16.02
C TRP A 6 -2.00 -2.92 -16.09
N LYS A 7 -3.04 -2.55 -16.85
CA LYS A 7 -4.22 -3.39 -17.06
C LYS A 7 -3.90 -4.74 -17.68
N LYS A 8 -2.80 -4.88 -18.43
CA LYS A 8 -2.38 -6.15 -19.02
C LYS A 8 -1.73 -7.09 -18.00
N LEU A 9 -1.28 -6.58 -16.85
CA LEU A 9 -0.62 -7.37 -15.81
C LEU A 9 -1.62 -7.99 -14.82
N ILE A 10 -2.75 -7.31 -14.60
CA ILE A 10 -3.80 -7.73 -13.68
C ILE A 10 -4.86 -8.54 -14.41
N THR A 11 -5.31 -9.64 -13.80
CA THR A 11 -6.42 -10.45 -14.32
C THR A 11 -7.75 -9.95 -13.77
N GLU A 12 -7.75 -9.54 -12.50
CA GLU A 12 -8.89 -8.97 -11.81
C GLU A 12 -8.52 -7.63 -11.18
N MET A 13 -9.52 -6.77 -10.97
CA MET A 13 -9.30 -5.51 -10.27
C MET A 13 -8.89 -5.78 -8.82
N PRO A 14 -7.83 -5.12 -8.31
CA PRO A 14 -7.45 -5.26 -6.91
C PRO A 14 -8.58 -4.82 -5.99
N GLN A 15 -8.93 -5.67 -5.03
CA GLN A 15 -9.93 -5.39 -4.00
C GLN A 15 -9.25 -4.96 -2.71
N VAL A 16 -9.74 -3.87 -2.13
CA VAL A 16 -9.36 -3.45 -0.79
C VAL A 16 -10.20 -4.25 0.21
N LEU A 17 -9.54 -5.09 1.01
CA LEU A 17 -10.22 -5.88 2.04
C LEU A 17 -10.50 -5.07 3.32
N GLY A 18 -9.82 -3.93 3.47
CA GLY A 18 -9.98 -3.01 4.60
C GLY A 18 -8.81 -3.05 5.58
N VAL A 19 -9.08 -2.64 6.82
CA VAL A 19 -8.09 -2.65 7.90
C VAL A 19 -7.82 -4.09 8.31
N ASN A 20 -6.56 -4.49 8.20
CA ASN A 20 -6.08 -5.81 8.59
C ASN A 20 -5.55 -5.82 10.02
N GLU A 21 -4.87 -4.75 10.44
CA GLU A 21 -4.25 -4.66 11.78
C GLU A 21 -4.05 -3.21 12.21
N PHE A 22 -4.15 -2.97 13.51
CA PHE A 22 -3.66 -1.76 14.18
C PHE A 22 -2.25 -2.06 14.75
N ALA A 23 -1.22 -1.63 14.04
CA ALA A 23 0.17 -1.77 14.48
C ALA A 23 0.55 -0.64 15.46
N ASP A 24 1.68 -0.78 16.14
CA ASP A 24 2.16 0.16 17.18
C ASP A 24 2.21 1.63 16.75
N SER A 25 2.38 1.89 15.45
CA SER A 25 2.39 3.24 14.91
C SER A 25 1.70 3.35 13.54
N ALA A 26 0.92 2.35 13.12
CA ALA A 26 0.34 2.35 11.78
C ALA A 26 -0.98 1.58 11.71
N ILE A 27 -1.80 1.91 10.71
CA ILE A 27 -2.95 1.08 10.32
C ILE A 27 -2.56 0.31 9.06
N ILE A 28 -2.59 -1.02 9.13
CA ILE A 28 -2.27 -1.88 8.00
C ILE A 28 -3.54 -2.12 7.19
N ILE A 29 -3.57 -1.64 5.94
CA ILE A 29 -4.67 -1.90 5.00
C ILE A 29 -4.26 -3.01 4.04
N LYS A 30 -5.12 -4.04 3.91
CA LYS A 30 -4.86 -5.17 3.02
C LYS A 30 -5.57 -4.98 1.69
N VAL A 31 -4.81 -5.18 0.61
CA VAL A 31 -5.30 -5.17 -0.77
C VAL A 31 -4.93 -6.50 -1.41
N LEU A 32 -5.90 -7.14 -2.05
CA LEU A 32 -5.73 -8.41 -2.74
C LEU A 32 -6.01 -8.22 -4.23
N GLY A 33 -5.17 -8.80 -5.09
CA GLY A 33 -5.38 -8.72 -6.53
C GLY A 33 -4.79 -9.94 -7.22
N GLN A 34 -5.38 -10.33 -8.34
CA GLN A 34 -4.89 -11.43 -9.17
C GLN A 34 -4.14 -10.89 -10.38
N THR A 35 -3.00 -11.51 -10.68
CA THR A 35 -2.11 -11.10 -11.78
C THR A 35 -1.76 -12.29 -12.66
N LYS A 36 -1.21 -12.00 -13.83
CA LYS A 36 -0.59 -13.05 -14.66
C LYS A 36 0.58 -13.71 -13.92
N PRO A 37 0.84 -15.01 -14.16
CA PRO A 37 2.00 -15.69 -13.59
C PRO A 37 3.30 -14.95 -13.91
N GLY A 38 4.15 -14.73 -12.89
CA GLY A 38 5.43 -14.03 -13.03
C GLY A 38 5.34 -12.50 -12.97
N GLU A 39 4.16 -11.91 -13.16
CA GLU A 39 3.97 -10.45 -13.14
C GLU A 39 3.60 -9.89 -11.77
N GLN A 40 3.45 -10.74 -10.75
CA GLN A 40 3.01 -10.34 -9.40
C GLN A 40 3.85 -9.20 -8.79
N TRP A 41 5.17 -9.18 -9.03
CA TRP A 41 6.06 -8.16 -8.48
C TRP A 41 5.96 -6.84 -9.25
N ASN A 42 5.93 -6.92 -10.59
CA ASN A 42 5.73 -5.75 -11.46
C ASN A 42 4.38 -5.09 -11.16
N ALA A 43 3.35 -5.92 -11.03
CA ALA A 43 2.05 -5.51 -10.54
C ALA A 43 2.21 -4.84 -9.15
N ALA A 44 2.56 -5.58 -8.11
CA ALA A 44 2.58 -5.03 -6.75
C ALA A 44 3.45 -3.75 -6.61
N ARG A 45 4.51 -3.57 -7.40
CA ARG A 45 5.33 -2.35 -7.44
C ARG A 45 4.58 -1.14 -8.00
N GLU A 46 3.96 -1.25 -9.17
CA GLU A 46 3.27 -0.12 -9.77
C GLU A 46 1.96 0.21 -9.03
N LEU A 47 1.28 -0.77 -8.41
CA LEU A 47 0.19 -0.49 -7.47
C LEU A 47 0.67 0.36 -6.28
N ARG A 48 1.75 -0.04 -5.61
CA ARG A 48 2.32 0.74 -4.50
C ARG A 48 2.75 2.15 -4.92
N LYS A 49 3.32 2.29 -6.12
CA LYS A 49 3.68 3.61 -6.67
C LYS A 49 2.46 4.51 -6.82
N ARG A 50 1.36 3.98 -7.33
CA ARG A 50 0.10 4.73 -7.49
C ARG A 50 -0.50 5.13 -6.14
N ILE A 51 -0.49 4.20 -5.17
CA ILE A 51 -0.93 4.48 -3.79
C ILE A 51 -0.09 5.59 -3.18
N LYS A 52 1.24 5.53 -3.31
CA LYS A 52 2.15 6.56 -2.79
C LYS A 52 1.84 7.95 -3.37
N ILE A 53 1.67 8.04 -4.70
CA ILE A 53 1.34 9.32 -5.37
C ILE A 53 -0.02 9.84 -4.91
N ALA A 54 -1.01 8.96 -4.71
CA ALA A 54 -2.31 9.35 -4.19
C ALA A 54 -2.20 9.85 -2.74
N PHE A 55 -1.46 9.14 -1.88
CA PHE A 55 -1.26 9.51 -0.49
C PHE A 55 -0.54 10.86 -0.36
N ASP A 56 0.48 11.12 -1.18
CA ASP A 56 1.16 12.43 -1.20
C ASP A 56 0.19 13.56 -1.55
N LYS A 57 -0.71 13.33 -2.52
CA LYS A 57 -1.71 14.33 -2.96
C LYS A 57 -2.73 14.62 -1.88
N GLU A 58 -3.18 13.59 -1.18
CA GLU A 58 -4.12 13.68 -0.06
C GLU A 58 -3.44 14.05 1.27
N LYS A 59 -2.13 14.33 1.26
CA LYS A 59 -1.32 14.68 2.45
C LYS A 59 -1.38 13.61 3.56
N ILE A 60 -1.48 12.35 3.17
CA ILE A 60 -1.42 11.21 4.09
C ILE A 60 0.05 10.90 4.36
N GLU A 61 0.52 11.20 5.57
CA GLU A 61 1.90 10.95 5.98
C GLU A 61 2.13 9.46 6.28
N ILE A 62 3.31 8.95 5.89
CA ILE A 62 3.74 7.61 6.28
C ILE A 62 4.20 7.69 7.73
N PRO A 63 3.64 6.86 8.63
CA PRO A 63 3.92 6.99 10.03
C PRO A 63 5.36 6.60 10.35
N PHE A 64 6.00 7.42 11.19
CA PHE A 64 7.25 7.07 11.87
C PHE A 64 6.94 6.55 13.27
N PRO A 65 7.70 5.56 13.77
CA PRO A 65 7.52 5.08 15.13
C PRO A 65 7.86 6.19 16.14
N HIS A 66 6.86 6.66 16.87
CA HIS A 66 7.06 7.64 17.94
C HIS A 66 7.26 6.92 19.26
N ARG A 67 8.44 7.07 19.86
CA ARG A 67 8.73 6.53 21.19
C ARG A 67 8.73 7.66 22.22
N VAL A 68 7.78 7.65 23.14
CA VAL A 68 7.79 8.54 24.30
C VAL A 68 8.64 7.88 25.39
N ILE A 69 9.74 8.54 25.79
CA ILE A 69 10.57 8.10 26.92
C ILE A 69 10.09 8.84 28.15
N ILE A 70 9.51 8.10 29.10
CA ILE A 70 9.07 8.65 30.39
C ILE A 70 10.17 8.34 31.41
N GLN A 71 10.90 9.35 31.88
CA GLN A 71 11.88 9.21 32.96
C GLN A 71 11.20 9.58 34.29
N LYS A 72 10.96 8.59 35.15
CA LYS A 72 10.56 8.85 36.54
C LYS A 72 11.80 9.31 37.31
N LYS A 73 11.68 10.44 38.02
CA LYS A 73 12.63 10.88 39.05
C LYS A 73 12.65 9.91 40.22
#